data_AF-A0AAN5A1E6-F1
#
_entry.id   AF-A0AAN5A1E6-F1
#
_cell.length_a   1.000
_cell.length_b   1.000
_cell.length_c   1.000
_cell.angle_alpha   90.00
_cell.angle_beta   90.00
_cell.angle_gamma   90.00
#
_symmetry.space_group_name_H-M   'P 1'
#
loop_
_entity.id
_entity.type
_entity.pdbx_description
1 polymer ?
#
loop_
_entity_poly.entity_id
_entity_poly.type
_entity_poly.pdbx_seq_one_letter_code
_entity_poly.pdbx_strand_id
1 'polypeptide(L)' 'MPTTHFSRETRQILDQAIRRFGNPAHAREWFLTEPLPGYAGKTAAQLAAQGHFQAVLDYFDAVDAGVHA' A
#
# COMPACT_ATOMS: atom_id res chain seq x y z
N MET A 1 -19.03 -2.61 -17.44
CA MET A 1 -17.89 -1.73 -17.16
C MET A 1 -17.54 -1.90 -15.69
N PRO A 2 -16.32 -2.31 -15.30
CA PRO A 2 -15.99 -2.40 -13.90
C PRO A 2 -15.97 -0.99 -13.31
N THR A 3 -16.85 -0.72 -12.35
CA THR A 3 -16.89 0.53 -11.59
C THR A 3 -15.69 0.51 -10.64
N THR A 4 -14.58 1.05 -11.13
CA THR A 4 -13.26 1.13 -10.51
C THR A 4 -13.34 1.90 -9.18
N HIS A 5 -13.64 1.22 -8.06
CA HIS A 5 -13.72 1.83 -6.72
C HIS A 5 -12.39 2.37 -6.18
N PHE A 6 -11.28 2.04 -6.84
CA PHE A 6 -9.84 2.28 -6.56
C PHE A 6 -9.50 3.53 -5.74
N SER A 7 -10.25 4.63 -5.92
CA SER A 7 -10.09 5.85 -5.14
C SER A 7 -10.32 5.70 -3.63
N ARG A 8 -11.19 4.77 -3.19
CA ARG A 8 -11.45 4.54 -1.76
C ARG A 8 -10.36 3.68 -1.14
N GLU A 9 -9.98 2.60 -1.80
CA GLU A 9 -8.97 1.64 -1.34
C GLU A 9 -7.59 2.28 -1.34
N THR A 10 -7.24 3.02 -2.40
CA THR A 10 -5.97 3.78 -2.45
C THR A 10 -5.91 4.83 -1.35
N ARG A 11 -7.04 5.49 -1.03
CA ARG A 11 -7.10 6.43 0.11
C ARG A 11 -6.80 5.71 1.43
N GLN A 12 -7.39 4.53 1.67
CA GLN A 12 -7.13 3.77 2.88
C GLN A 12 -5.64 3.38 3.01
N ILE A 13 -5.02 2.94 1.91
CA ILE A 13 -3.57 2.64 1.88
C ILE A 13 -2.75 3.88 2.25
N LEU A 14 -3.06 5.03 1.66
CA LEU A 14 -2.34 6.27 1.95
C LEU A 14 -2.57 6.77 3.38
N ASP A 15 -3.80 6.71 3.90
CA ASP A 15 -4.10 7.08 5.29
C ASP A 15 -3.31 6.20 6.27
N GLN A 16 -3.20 4.91 5.99
CA GLN A 16 -2.44 3.96 6.79
C GLN A 16 -0.93 4.20 6.70
N ALA A 17 -0.42 4.54 5.51
CA ALA A 17 0.96 4.95 5.30
C ALA A 17 1.28 6.27 6.04
N ILE A 18 0.39 7.27 5.97
CA ILE A 18 0.56 8.57 6.66
C ILE A 18 0.71 8.37 8.17
N ARG A 19 -0.09 7.49 8.77
CA ARG A 19 0.02 7.18 10.20
C ARG A 19 1.40 6.61 10.59
N ARG A 20 2.07 5.91 9.67
CA ARG A 20 3.41 5.33 9.90
C ARG A 20 4.52 6.33 9.63
N PHE A 21 4.45 7.06 8.53
CA PHE A 21 5.51 8.00 8.10
C PHE A 21 5.37 9.39 8.73
N GLY A 22 4.24 9.69 9.34
CA GLY A 22 3.96 10.97 10.00
C GLY A 22 3.71 12.14 9.04
N ASN A 23 3.83 11.95 7.71
CA ASN A 23 3.50 12.98 6.74
C ASN A 23 3.04 12.42 5.37
N PRO A 24 2.18 13.15 4.62
CA PRO A 24 1.70 12.74 3.30
C PRO A 24 2.76 12.63 2.20
N ALA A 25 3.83 13.41 2.26
CA ALA A 25 4.86 13.41 1.22
C ALA A 25 5.66 12.10 1.24
N HIS A 26 6.14 11.67 2.41
CA HIS A 26 6.85 10.39 2.58
C HIS A 26 5.92 9.20 2.34
N ALA A 27 4.66 9.28 2.79
CA ALA A 27 3.68 8.23 2.49
C ALA A 27 3.47 8.04 0.98
N ARG A 28 3.40 9.15 0.23
CA ARG A 28 3.27 9.14 -1.22
C ARG A 28 4.55 8.65 -1.90
N GLU A 29 5.72 9.04 -1.42
CA GLU A 29 7.00 8.57 -1.92
C GLU A 29 7.09 7.05 -1.77
N TRP A 30 6.93 6.52 -0.55
CA TRP A 30 6.88 5.08 -0.29
C TRP A 30 5.89 4.35 -1.20
N PHE A 31 4.66 4.88 -1.33
CA PHE A 31 3.62 4.26 -2.15
C PHE A 31 4.03 4.09 -3.62
N LEU A 32 4.83 5.02 -4.14
CA LEU A 32 5.26 5.04 -5.54
C LEU A 32 6.59 4.32 -5.78
N THR A 33 7.52 4.39 -4.84
CA THR A 33 8.92 4.01 -5.06
C THR A 33 9.34 2.73 -4.35
N GLU A 34 8.72 2.39 -3.23
CA GLU A 34 9.20 1.29 -2.40
C GLU A 34 8.55 -0.05 -2.81
N PRO A 35 9.34 -1.04 -3.25
CA PRO A 35 8.84 -2.36 -3.56
C PRO A 35 8.45 -3.10 -2.27
N LEU A 36 7.30 -3.79 -2.29
CA LEU A 36 6.87 -4.58 -1.14
C LEU A 36 7.59 -5.94 -1.15
N PRO A 37 8.26 -6.32 -0.04
CA PRO A 37 8.78 -7.67 0.17
C PRO A 37 7.69 -8.72 -0.07
N GLY A 38 8.04 -9.83 -0.75
CA GLY A 38 7.09 -10.90 -1.08
C GLY A 38 6.19 -10.65 -2.30
N TYR A 39 6.21 -9.45 -2.90
CA TYR A 39 5.36 -9.11 -4.06
C TYR A 39 6.15 -8.94 -5.37
N ALA A 40 7.20 -9.75 -5.56
CA ALA A 40 8.01 -9.76 -6.78
C ALA A 40 8.58 -8.38 -7.18
N GLY A 41 8.95 -7.56 -6.18
CA GLY A 41 9.49 -6.23 -6.40
C GLY A 41 8.46 -5.18 -6.83
N LYS A 42 7.15 -5.46 -6.74
CA LYS A 42 6.10 -4.50 -7.07
C LYS A 42 5.91 -3.47 -5.96
N THR A 43 5.67 -2.22 -6.33
CA THR A 43 5.32 -1.16 -5.38
C THR A 43 3.84 -1.21 -4.98
N ALA A 44 3.48 -0.54 -3.89
CA ALA A 44 2.09 -0.44 -3.46
C ALA A 44 1.19 0.16 -4.54
N ALA A 45 1.68 1.18 -5.27
CA ALA A 45 0.97 1.78 -6.39
C ALA A 45 0.70 0.78 -7.53
N GLN A 46 1.69 -0.06 -7.86
CA GLN A 46 1.53 -1.08 -8.89
C GLN A 46 0.53 -2.16 -8.48
N LEU A 47 0.53 -2.57 -7.22
CA LEU A 47 -0.44 -3.53 -6.68
C LEU A 47 -1.86 -2.96 -6.64
N ALA A 48 -2.01 -1.72 -6.16
CA ALA A 48 -3.28 -1.01 -6.16
C ALA A 48 -3.84 -0.84 -7.59
N ALA A 49 -3.00 -0.49 -8.57
CA ALA A 49 -3.39 -0.38 -9.97
C ALA A 49 -3.84 -1.73 -10.60
N GLN A 50 -3.38 -2.85 -10.06
CA GLN A 50 -3.79 -4.21 -10.45
C GLN A 50 -5.01 -4.72 -9.68
N GLY A 51 -5.57 -3.92 -8.75
CA GLY A 51 -6.69 -4.32 -7.91
C GLY A 51 -6.30 -5.14 -6.67
N HIS A 52 -5.00 -5.32 -6.41
CA HIS A 52 -4.48 -6.08 -5.27
C HIS A 52 -4.35 -5.19 -4.02
N PHE A 53 -5.40 -4.46 -3.65
CA PHE A 53 -5.36 -3.56 -2.48
C PHE A 53 -5.22 -4.33 -1.17
N GLN A 54 -5.91 -5.47 -1.05
CA GLN A 54 -5.90 -6.28 0.16
C GLN A 54 -4.47 -6.73 0.49
N ALA A 55 -3.68 -7.10 -0.53
CA ALA A 55 -2.27 -7.45 -0.34
C ALA A 55 -1.44 -6.32 0.29
N VAL A 56 -1.70 -5.06 -0.05
CA VAL A 56 -0.99 -3.91 0.54
C VAL A 56 -1.43 -3.68 1.99
N LEU A 57 -2.72 -3.90 2.29
CA LEU A 57 -3.24 -3.81 3.66
C LEU A 57 -2.73 -4.96 4.55
N ASP A 58 -2.70 -6.18 4.03
CA ASP A 58 -2.17 -7.35 4.73
C ASP A 58 -0.67 -7.19 5.01
N TYR A 59 0.08 -6.59 4.07
CA TYR A 59 1.48 -6.22 4.29
C TYR A 59 1.63 -5.26 5.48
N PHE A 60 0.76 -4.25 5.57
CA PHE A 60 0.77 -3.32 6.70
C PHE A 60 0.47 -4.02 8.03
N ASP A 61 -0.48 -4.94 8.05
CA ASP A 61 -0.82 -5.73 9.24
C ASP A 61 0.34 -6.65 9.66
N ALA A 62 1.01 -7.28 8.70
CA ALA A 62 2.18 -8.12 8.96
C ALA A 62 3.34 -7.31 9.57
N VAL A 63 3.62 -6.12 9.02
CA VAL A 63 4.63 -5.21 9.54
C VAL A 63 4.29 -4.75 10.97
N ASP A 64 3.02 -4.40 11.24
CA ASP A 64 2.58 -3.98 12.59
C ASP A 64 2.63 -5.13 13.61
N ALA A 65 2.40 -6.36 13.17
CA ALA A 65 2.56 -7.56 13.99
C ALA A 65 4.04 -7.91 14.28
N GLY A 66 5.00 -7.19 13.69
CA GLY A 66 6.43 -7.49 13.78
C GLY A 66 6.84 -8.74 12.99
N VAL A 67 5.99 -9.19 12.08
CA VAL A 67 6.27 -10.33 11.19
C VAL A 67 6.97 -9.78 9.96
N HIS A 68 8.27 -10.04 9.84
CA HIS A 68 9.00 -9.81 8.59
C HIS A 68 8.90 -11.10 7.77
N ALA A 69 8.14 -11.04 6.66
CA ALA A 69 8.06 -12.10 5.66
C ALA A 69 9.30 -12.10 4.75
#